data_AF-A0AAW2NG53-F1
#
_entry.id   AF-A0AAW2NG53-F1
#
_cell.length_a   1.000
_cell.length_b   1.000
_cell.length_c   1.000
_cell.angle_alpha   90.00
_cell.angle_beta   90.00
_cell.angle_gamma   90.00
#
_symmetry.space_group_name_H-M   'P 1'
#
loop_
_entity.id
_entity.type
_entity.pdbx_description
1 polymer ?
#
loop_
_entity_poly.entity_id
_entity_poly.type
_entity_poly.pdbx_seq_one_letter_code
_entity_poly.pdbx_strand_id
1 'polypeptide(L)' 'MEDYYSNPSSSGGKKRFRTKFTQEQKDKMLNLAERLEWKIQKQDEELVQQFCSEVGVKRNVLKVWMHNNKHTLGKKT' A
#
# COMPACT_ATOMS: atom_id res chain seq x y z
N MET A 1 7.67 41.64 18.38
CA MET A 1 8.37 40.33 18.40
C MET A 1 7.32 39.23 18.38
N GLU A 2 6.38 39.28 17.43
CA GLU A 2 5.20 38.38 17.39
C GLU A 2 4.91 37.84 15.97
N ASP A 3 5.77 38.09 14.98
CA ASP A 3 5.53 37.72 13.58
C ASP A 3 6.29 36.46 13.10
N TYR A 4 6.93 35.71 14.01
CA TYR A 4 7.82 34.58 13.66
C TYR A 4 7.13 33.20 13.53
N TYR A 5 5.81 33.10 13.64
CA TYR A 5 5.08 31.82 13.50
C TYR A 5 4.20 31.75 12.24
N SER A 6 4.69 32.25 11.10
CA SER A 6 4.10 31.86 9.81
C SER A 6 4.48 30.42 9.47
N ASN A 7 3.73 29.48 10.02
CA ASN A 7 3.78 28.06 9.70
C ASN A 7 3.21 27.87 8.28
N PRO A 8 4.00 27.51 7.25
CA PRO A 8 3.51 27.32 5.88
C PRO A 8 2.82 25.96 5.75
N SER A 9 1.81 25.68 6.57
CA SER A 9 1.00 24.47 6.45
C SER A 9 -0.32 24.78 5.75
N SER A 10 -0.25 25.30 4.52
CA SER A 10 -1.38 25.18 3.59
C SER A 10 -0.98 25.44 2.14
N SER A 11 0.07 24.76 1.66
CA SER A 11 0.26 24.63 0.20
C SER A 11 -0.70 23.54 -0.28
N GLY A 12 -1.87 23.95 -0.78
CA GLY A 12 -2.97 23.13 -1.32
C GLY A 12 -2.56 21.74 -1.77
N GLY A 13 -2.60 20.79 -0.83
CA GLY A 13 -2.04 19.47 -1.02
C GLY A 13 -2.69 18.77 -2.20
N LYS A 14 -1.87 18.32 -3.15
CA LYS A 14 -2.30 17.50 -4.29
C LYS A 14 -3.04 16.29 -3.71
N LYS A 15 -4.39 16.34 -3.73
CA LYS A 15 -5.23 15.31 -3.13
C LYS A 15 -4.81 13.97 -3.73
N ARG A 16 -4.30 13.08 -2.89
CA ARG A 16 -3.88 11.75 -3.33
C ARG A 16 -5.11 11.04 -3.86
N PHE A 17 -5.07 10.65 -5.14
CA PHE A 17 -6.13 9.83 -5.70
C PHE A 17 -6.17 8.51 -4.95
N ARG A 18 -7.35 8.16 -4.43
CA ARG A 18 -7.55 6.90 -3.74
C ARG A 18 -7.61 5.78 -4.78
N THR A 19 -6.61 4.91 -4.77
CA THR A 19 -6.60 3.72 -5.63
C THR A 19 -7.82 2.85 -5.34
N LYS A 20 -8.49 2.40 -6.39
CA LYS A 20 -9.54 1.37 -6.35
C LYS A 20 -8.99 0.12 -7.01
N PHE A 21 -9.27 -1.03 -6.41
CA PHE A 21 -8.84 -2.32 -6.94
C PHE A 21 -10.05 -3.07 -7.47
N THR A 22 -9.89 -3.74 -8.61
CA THR A 22 -10.88 -4.72 -9.07
C THR A 22 -10.89 -5.93 -8.14
N GLN A 23 -11.93 -6.76 -8.24
CA GLN A 23 -12.00 -7.97 -7.42
C GLN A 23 -10.82 -8.91 -7.70
N GLU A 24 -10.52 -9.16 -8.98
CA GLU A 24 -9.36 -9.97 -9.39
C GLU A 24 -8.03 -9.45 -8.82
N GLN A 25 -7.82 -8.13 -8.82
CA GLN A 25 -6.63 -7.55 -8.21
C GLN A 25 -6.56 -7.85 -6.71
N LYS A 26 -7.68 -7.74 -5.99
CA LYS A 26 -7.72 -8.05 -4.55
C LYS A 26 -7.44 -9.53 -4.28
N ASP A 27 -8.01 -10.43 -5.06
CA ASP A 27 -7.80 -11.87 -4.92
C ASP A 27 -6.33 -12.24 -5.14
N LYS A 28 -5.71 -11.70 -6.20
CA LYS A 28 -4.27 -11.85 -6.46
C LYS A 28 -3.41 -11.26 -5.33
N MET A 29 -3.76 -10.07 -4.85
CA MET A 29 -3.03 -9.39 -3.75
C MET A 29 -3.17 -10.14 -2.42
N LEU A 30 -4.34 -10.73 -2.16
CA LEU A 30 -4.59 -11.54 -0.98
C LEU A 30 -3.75 -12.81 -1.00
N ASN A 31 -3.74 -13.55 -2.12
CA ASN A 31 -2.93 -14.76 -2.25
C ASN A 31 -1.44 -14.50 -1.99
N LEU A 32 -0.91 -13.42 -2.55
CA LEU A 32 0.46 -12.99 -2.28
C LEU A 32 0.67 -12.61 -0.81
N ALA A 33 -0.28 -11.89 -0.21
CA ALA A 33 -0.17 -11.46 1.17
C ALA A 33 -0.20 -12.62 2.16
N GLU A 34 -1.01 -13.65 1.92
CA GLU A 34 -1.00 -14.88 2.72
C GLU A 34 0.33 -15.61 2.60
N ARG A 35 0.88 -15.69 1.38
CA ARG A 35 2.16 -16.36 1.09
C ARG A 35 3.37 -15.66 1.71
N LEU A 36 3.30 -14.33 1.86
CA LEU A 36 4.31 -13.50 2.51
C LEU A 36 3.99 -13.18 3.98
N GLU A 37 2.98 -13.83 4.56
CA GLU A 37 2.55 -13.61 5.96
C GLU A 37 2.34 -12.13 6.29
N TRP A 38 1.81 -11.37 5.34
CA TRP A 38 1.53 -9.93 5.46
C TRP A 38 2.75 -9.03 5.68
N LYS A 39 3.96 -9.54 5.44
CA LYS A 39 5.23 -8.82 5.60
C LYS A 39 6.15 -9.03 4.40
N ILE A 40 6.37 -7.97 3.63
CA ILE A 40 7.34 -7.98 2.52
C ILE A 40 8.75 -7.88 3.09
N GLN A 41 9.61 -8.87 2.84
CA GLN A 41 11.03 -8.82 3.17
C GLN A 41 11.86 -8.40 1.94
N LYS A 42 13.16 -8.15 2.15
CA LYS A 42 14.06 -7.72 1.07
C LYS A 42 14.22 -8.80 -0.03
N GLN A 43 14.25 -10.06 0.36
CA GLN A 43 14.32 -11.19 -0.58
C GLN A 43 13.08 -11.33 -1.47
N ASP A 44 11.94 -10.86 -0.98
CA ASP A 44 10.66 -10.93 -1.72
C ASP A 44 10.48 -9.73 -2.66
N GLU A 45 11.44 -8.80 -2.72
CA GLU A 45 11.31 -7.58 -3.54
C GLU A 45 11.14 -7.88 -5.03
N GLU A 46 11.91 -8.82 -5.58
CA GLU A 46 11.82 -9.20 -6.99
C GLU A 46 10.46 -9.82 -7.32
N LEU A 47 10.00 -10.74 -6.46
CA LEU A 47 8.70 -11.38 -6.60
C LEU A 47 7.57 -10.34 -6.53
N VAL A 48 7.63 -9.43 -5.54
CA VAL A 48 6.66 -8.34 -5.40
C VAL A 48 6.68 -7.41 -6.60
N GLN A 49 7.86 -7.12 -7.16
CA GLN A 49 8.00 -6.27 -8.34
C GLN A 49 7.37 -6.92 -9.57
N GLN A 50 7.65 -8.19 -9.82
CA GLN A 50 7.05 -8.94 -10.93
C GLN A 50 5.53 -9.01 -10.79
N PHE A 51 5.03 -9.34 -9.60
CA PHE A 51 3.60 -9.35 -9.29
C PHE A 51 2.95 -7.97 -9.54
N CYS A 52 3.58 -6.90 -9.07
CA CYS A 52 3.09 -5.54 -9.25
C CYS A 52 3.00 -5.16 -10.73
N SER A 53 3.96 -5.60 -11.54
CA SER A 53 3.97 -5.40 -13.00
C SER A 53 2.84 -6.14 -13.70
N GLU A 54 2.56 -7.39 -13.28
CA GLU A 54 1.50 -8.21 -13.86
C GLU A 54 0.09 -7.69 -13.50
N VAL A 55 -0.12 -7.33 -12.23
CA VAL A 55 -1.43 -6.91 -11.70
C VAL A 55 -1.72 -5.43 -11.98
N GLY A 56 -0.71 -4.66 -12.39
CA GLY A 56 -0.83 -3.22 -12.64
C GLY A 56 -0.96 -2.39 -11.36
N VAL A 57 -0.38 -2.85 -10.25
CA VAL A 57 -0.43 -2.19 -8.94
C VAL A 57 0.95 -1.68 -8.58
N LYS A 58 1.05 -0.43 -8.11
CA LYS A 58 2.34 0.08 -7.63
C LYS A 58 2.75 -0.63 -6.34
N ARG A 59 4.04 -0.94 -6.21
CA ARG A 59 4.61 -1.56 -5.01
C ARG A 59 4.24 -0.84 -3.70
N ASN A 60 4.36 0.49 -3.65
CA ASN A 60 3.98 1.26 -2.47
C ASN A 60 2.49 1.12 -2.12
N VAL A 61 1.64 0.99 -3.13
CA VAL A 61 0.20 0.81 -2.96
C VAL A 61 -0.09 -0.58 -2.40
N LEU A 62 0.54 -1.64 -2.93
CA LEU A 62 0.44 -3.00 -2.38
C LEU A 62 0.94 -3.06 -0.93
N LYS A 63 2.09 -2.46 -0.63
CA LYS A 63 2.65 -2.40 0.73
C LYS A 63 1.68 -1.76 1.72
N VAL A 64 1.12 -0.60 1.38
CA VAL A 64 0.12 0.08 2.22
C VAL A 64 -1.15 -0.76 2.35
N TRP A 65 -1.59 -1.40 1.27
CA TRP A 65 -2.75 -2.29 1.29
C TRP A 65 -2.53 -3.48 2.24
N MET A 66 -1.39 -4.18 2.15
CA MET A 66 -1.05 -5.28 3.05
C MET A 66 -1.02 -4.80 4.50
N HIS A 67 -0.38 -3.66 4.77
CA HIS A 67 -0.32 -3.10 6.12
C HIS A 67 -1.72 -2.81 6.71
N ASN A 68 -2.61 -2.22 5.91
CA ASN A 68 -3.96 -1.89 6.34
C ASN A 68 -4.80 -3.14 6.58
N ASN A 69 -4.65 -4.15 5.71
CA ASN A 69 -5.52 -5.33 5.74
C ASN A 69 -4.99 -6.46 6.63
N LYS A 70 -3.71 -6.44 7.07
CA LYS A 70 -3.12 -7.57 7.82
C LYS A 70 -3.88 -7.98 9.07
N HIS A 71 -4.55 -7.04 9.75
CA HIS A 71 -5.33 -7.35 10.95
C HIS A 71 -6.76 -7.79 10.66
N THR A 72 -7.28 -7.47 9.47
CA THR A 72 -8.67 -7.76 9.07
C THR A 72 -8.76 -9.02 8.22
N LEU A 73 -7.84 -9.19 7.26
CA LEU A 73 -7.78 -10.32 6.34
C LEU A 73 -6.73 -11.35 6.75
N GLY A 74 -5.69 -10.94 7.48
CA GLY A 74 -4.62 -11.84 7.92
C GLY A 74 -4.91 -12.59 9.21
N LYS A 75 -5.83 -12.09 10.04
CA LYS A 75 -6.48 -12.88 11.09
C LYS A 75 -7.70 -13.54 10.47
N LYS A 76 -7.48 -14.60 9.68
CA LYS A 76 -8.55 -15.57 9.44
C LYS A 76 -8.89 -16.18 10.81
N THR A 77 -10.15 -16.05 11.22
CA THR A 77 -10.72 -16.72 12.40
C THR A 77 -10.38 -18.20 12.40
#